data_AF-A0A7V8WS48-F1
#
_entry.id   AF-A0A7V8WS48-F1
#
_cell.length_a   1.000
_cell.length_b   1.000
_cell.length_c   1.000
_cell.angle_alpha   90.00
_cell.angle_beta   90.00
_cell.angle_gamma   90.00
#
_symmetry.space_group_name_H-M   'P 1'
#
loop_
_entity.id
_entity.type
_entity.pdbx_description
1 polymer ?
#
loop_
_entity_poly.entity_id
_entity_poly.type
_entity_poly.pdbx_seq_one_letter_code
_entity_poly.pdbx_strand_id
1 'polypeptide(L)'
;MVSIDVRPAIVERIQAVAVWRRERALYDPAAAIDPRQRRSAAGLDELADHVAALQPDDDRLRELHRLAFQGDQFAPGASLLTELGRFRFYDADTTCDGFVDHMLELAAFDRNEHELGGPQVPGDEPWRGS
;
A
#
# COMPACT_ATOMS: atom_id res chain seq x y z
N MET A 1 -21.49 -18.20 -4.76
CA MET A 1 -21.19 -17.02 -3.93
C MET A 1 -20.57 -15.99 -4.86
N VAL A 2 -21.15 -14.80 -5.00
CA VAL A 2 -20.58 -13.76 -5.87
C VAL A 2 -19.33 -13.24 -5.16
N SER A 3 -18.17 -13.38 -5.79
CA SER A 3 -16.93 -12.77 -5.28
C SER A 3 -17.11 -11.26 -5.29
N ILE A 4 -16.87 -10.60 -4.15
CA ILE A 4 -16.88 -9.14 -4.08
C ILE A 4 -15.71 -8.63 -4.93
N ASP A 5 -15.99 -7.70 -5.83
CA ASP A 5 -14.95 -7.05 -6.61
C ASP A 5 -14.25 -6.01 -5.74
N VAL A 6 -13.02 -6.32 -5.34
CA VAL A 6 -12.20 -5.49 -4.44
C VAL A 6 -11.28 -4.52 -5.18
N ARG A 7 -11.17 -4.63 -6.51
CA ARG A 7 -10.29 -3.78 -7.32
C ARG A 7 -10.55 -2.29 -7.10
N PRO A 8 -11.81 -1.79 -7.05
CA PRO A 8 -12.07 -0.37 -6.87
C PRO A 8 -11.43 0.22 -5.60
N ALA A 9 -11.51 -0.50 -4.47
CA ALA A 9 -10.95 -0.04 -3.20
C ALA A 9 -9.40 -0.01 -3.21
N ILE A 10 -8.77 -0.99 -3.87
CA ILE A 10 -7.31 -1.02 -4.03
C ILE A 10 -6.85 0.12 -4.95
N VAL A 11 -7.52 0.27 -6.09
CA VAL A 11 -7.26 1.34 -7.08
C VAL A 11 -7.38 2.72 -6.45
N GLU A 12 -8.46 2.97 -5.71
CA GLU A 12 -8.68 4.24 -5.01
C GLU A 12 -7.51 4.58 -4.07
N ARG A 13 -7.05 3.59 -3.28
CA ARG A 13 -5.92 3.80 -2.39
C ARG A 13 -4.62 4.09 -3.15
N ILE A 14 -4.33 3.35 -4.21
CA ILE A 14 -3.12 3.56 -5.02
C ILE A 14 -3.14 4.98 -5.62
N GLN A 15 -4.29 5.40 -6.15
CA GLN A 15 -4.47 6.74 -6.70
C GLN A 15 -4.32 7.83 -5.64
N ALA A 16 -4.82 7.62 -4.42
CA ALA A 16 -4.62 8.54 -3.31
C ALA A 16 -3.12 8.72 -2.97
N VAL A 17 -2.33 7.64 -3.02
CA VAL A 17 -0.87 7.71 -2.82
C VAL A 17 -0.19 8.43 -3.99
N ALA A 18 -0.65 8.22 -5.23
CA ALA A 18 -0.15 8.94 -6.41
C ALA A 18 -0.40 10.45 -6.29
N VAL A 19 -1.60 10.85 -5.86
CA VAL A 19 -1.95 12.26 -5.59
C VAL A 19 -1.04 12.83 -4.53
N TRP A 20 -0.90 12.15 -3.38
CA TRP A 20 0.00 12.59 -2.32
C TRP A 20 1.45 12.76 -2.81
N ARG A 21 1.95 11.86 -3.67
CA ARG A 21 3.28 11.98 -4.29
C ARG A 21 3.42 13.25 -5.14
N ARG A 22 2.40 13.61 -5.93
CA ARG A 22 2.41 14.85 -6.73
C ARG A 22 2.33 16.09 -5.84
N GLU A 23 1.49 16.05 -4.81
CA GLU A 23 1.28 17.17 -3.90
C GLU A 23 2.45 17.40 -2.94
N ARG A 24 3.26 16.37 -2.65
CA ARG A 24 4.45 16.51 -1.82
C ARG A 24 5.42 17.58 -2.33
N ALA A 25 5.46 17.81 -3.64
CA ALA A 25 6.22 18.90 -4.27
C ALA A 25 5.77 20.31 -3.83
N LEU A 26 4.52 20.48 -3.36
CA LEU A 26 4.00 21.75 -2.88
C LEU A 26 4.53 22.11 -1.48
N TYR A 27 4.86 21.11 -0.68
CA TYR A 27 5.24 21.27 0.73
C TYR A 27 6.75 21.07 0.98
N ASP A 28 7.45 20.44 0.04
CA ASP A 28 8.87 20.14 0.12
C ASP A 28 9.59 20.61 -1.16
N PRO A 29 10.36 21.73 -1.09
CA PRO A 29 11.12 22.24 -2.24
C PRO A 29 12.12 21.24 -2.82
N ALA A 30 12.68 20.34 -2.01
CA ALA A 30 13.57 19.30 -2.49
C ALA A 30 12.81 18.24 -3.29
N ALA A 31 11.57 17.93 -2.89
CA ALA A 31 10.69 17.05 -3.66
C ALA A 31 10.26 17.67 -5.00
N ALA A 32 10.09 19.00 -5.07
CA ALA A 32 9.66 19.69 -6.29
C ALA A 32 10.63 19.48 -7.48
N ILE A 33 11.92 19.38 -7.19
CA ILE A 33 12.96 19.19 -8.22
C ILE A 33 13.38 17.73 -8.43
N ASP A 34 12.94 16.80 -7.58
CA ASP A 34 13.31 15.38 -7.69
C ASP A 34 12.48 14.67 -8.77
N PRO A 35 13.08 14.28 -9.92
CA PRO A 35 12.34 13.59 -10.99
C PRO A 35 11.75 12.24 -10.55
N ARG A 36 12.27 11.63 -9.48
CA ARG A 36 11.76 10.35 -8.94
C ARG A 36 10.35 10.48 -8.40
N GLN A 37 9.96 11.67 -7.92
CA GLN A 37 8.60 11.93 -7.43
C GLN A 37 7.57 11.79 -8.57
N ARG A 38 7.85 12.42 -9.71
CA ARG A 38 7.00 12.34 -10.90
C ARG A 38 6.96 10.92 -11.47
N ARG A 39 8.10 10.24 -11.54
CA ARG A 39 8.17 8.84 -11.99
C ARG A 39 7.36 7.92 -11.08
N SER A 40 7.52 8.05 -9.77
CA SER A 40 6.80 7.23 -8.79
C SER A 40 5.29 7.47 -8.87
N ALA A 41 4.85 8.73 -8.98
CA ALA A 41 3.44 9.05 -9.18
C ALA A 41 2.86 8.44 -10.47
N ALA A 42 3.56 8.56 -11.60
CA ALA A 42 3.15 7.94 -12.86
C ALA A 42 3.13 6.41 -12.78
N GLY A 43 4.13 5.81 -12.11
CA GLY A 43 4.14 4.38 -11.83
C GLY A 43 2.93 3.94 -11.02
N LEU A 44 2.50 4.71 -10.03
CA LEU A 44 1.31 4.40 -9.25
C LEU A 44 0.03 4.49 -10.09
N ASP A 45 -0.06 5.40 -11.07
CA ASP A 45 -1.18 5.39 -12.03
C ASP A 45 -1.18 4.09 -12.86
N GLU A 46 -0.02 3.69 -13.38
CA GLU A 46 0.12 2.43 -14.14
C GLU A 46 -0.21 1.20 -13.29
N LEU A 47 0.17 1.20 -12.01
CA LEU A 47 -0.17 0.13 -11.07
C LEU A 47 -1.68 0.09 -10.81
N ALA A 48 -2.33 1.25 -10.64
CA ALA A 48 -3.77 1.33 -10.47
C ALA A 48 -4.50 0.78 -11.70
N ASP A 49 -4.09 1.18 -12.91
CA ASP A 49 -4.64 0.67 -14.16
C ASP A 49 -4.42 -0.84 -14.30
N HIS A 50 -3.25 -1.33 -13.93
CA HIS A 50 -2.94 -2.76 -13.93
C HIS A 50 -3.89 -3.54 -13.00
N VAL A 51 -4.06 -3.09 -11.75
CA VAL A 51 -4.98 -3.72 -10.78
C VAL A 51 -6.42 -3.68 -11.28
N ALA A 52 -6.86 -2.57 -11.89
CA ALA A 52 -8.19 -2.45 -12.48
C ALA A 52 -8.43 -3.45 -13.62
N ALA A 53 -7.38 -3.77 -14.39
CA ALA A 53 -7.42 -4.70 -15.51
C ALA A 53 -7.32 -6.19 -15.11
N LEU A 54 -6.92 -6.50 -13.87
CA LEU A 54 -6.91 -7.88 -13.37
C LEU A 54 -8.32 -8.47 -13.40
N GLN A 55 -8.42 -9.79 -13.55
CA GLN A 55 -9.71 -10.46 -13.48
C GLN A 55 -10.29 -10.34 -12.06
N PRO A 56 -11.61 -10.15 -11.88
CA PRO A 56 -12.22 -10.01 -10.56
C PRO A 56 -11.97 -11.21 -9.62
N ASP A 57 -11.60 -12.35 -10.20
CA ASP A 57 -11.39 -13.62 -9.54
C ASP A 57 -9.90 -14.00 -9.45
N ASP A 58 -8.98 -13.09 -9.79
CA ASP A 58 -7.54 -13.24 -9.61
C ASP A 58 -7.21 -13.59 -8.14
N ASP A 59 -6.41 -14.64 -7.95
CA ASP A 59 -6.10 -15.17 -6.63
C ASP A 59 -5.34 -14.15 -5.76
N ARG A 60 -4.56 -13.26 -6.37
CA ARG A 60 -3.83 -12.20 -5.65
C ARG A 60 -4.79 -11.16 -5.09
N LEU A 61 -5.89 -10.86 -5.79
CA LEU A 61 -6.93 -9.96 -5.27
C LEU A 61 -7.68 -10.58 -4.10
N ARG A 62 -7.99 -11.88 -4.17
CA ARG A 62 -8.61 -12.61 -3.06
C ARG A 62 -7.72 -12.63 -1.83
N GLU A 63 -6.42 -12.82 -2.03
CA GLU A 63 -5.48 -12.88 -0.91
C GLU A 63 -5.21 -11.48 -0.31
N LEU A 64 -5.08 -10.44 -1.13
CA LEU A 64 -5.06 -9.05 -0.64
C LEU A 64 -6.33 -8.72 0.14
N HIS A 65 -7.50 -9.17 -0.33
CA HIS A 65 -8.76 -9.00 0.40
C HIS A 65 -8.71 -9.66 1.79
N ARG A 66 -8.16 -10.87 1.89
CA ARG A 66 -8.02 -11.57 3.17
C ARG A 66 -7.05 -10.86 4.13
N LEU A 67 -5.96 -10.32 3.61
CA LEU A 67 -4.83 -9.82 4.42
C LEU A 67 -4.95 -8.35 4.82
N ALA A 68 -5.41 -7.50 3.90
CA ALA A 68 -5.24 -6.06 3.98
C ALA A 68 -6.56 -5.27 3.85
N PHE A 69 -7.70 -5.92 4.08
CA PHE A 69 -8.99 -5.23 4.16
C PHE A 69 -9.55 -5.19 5.58
N GLN A 70 -10.29 -4.12 5.84
CA GLN A 70 -11.13 -3.95 7.01
C GLN A 70 -12.53 -3.56 6.53
N GLY A 71 -13.45 -4.54 6.49
CA GLY A 71 -14.74 -4.34 5.83
C GLY A 71 -14.58 -4.24 4.32
N ASP A 72 -15.05 -3.14 3.73
CA ASP A 72 -14.96 -2.82 2.29
C ASP A 72 -13.73 -1.97 1.93
N GLN A 73 -12.97 -1.52 2.93
CA GLN A 73 -11.83 -0.64 2.73
C GLN A 73 -10.52 -1.41 2.61
N PHE A 74 -9.72 -1.09 1.59
CA PHE A 74 -8.33 -1.48 1.53
C PHE A 74 -7.51 -0.66 2.56
N ALA A 75 -7.08 -1.36 3.61
CA ALA A 75 -6.39 -0.84 4.78
C ALA A 75 -5.01 -1.53 4.89
N PRO A 76 -4.06 -1.21 3.99
CA PRO A 76 -2.72 -1.77 4.04
C PRO A 76 -2.03 -1.40 5.36
N GLY A 77 -1.25 -2.34 5.90
CA GLY A 77 -0.41 -2.09 7.06
C GLY A 77 0.77 -1.17 6.74
N ALA A 78 1.61 -0.95 7.75
CA ALA A 78 2.67 0.05 7.68
C ALA A 78 3.72 -0.25 6.60
N SER A 79 4.12 -1.52 6.46
CA SER A 79 5.14 -1.93 5.50
C SER A 79 4.61 -1.81 4.08
N LEU A 80 3.42 -2.35 3.84
CA LEU A 80 2.75 -2.26 2.54
C LEU A 80 2.51 -0.81 2.12
N LEU A 81 1.99 0.03 3.02
CA LEU A 81 1.75 1.44 2.71
C LEU A 81 3.06 2.19 2.40
N THR A 82 4.14 1.88 3.12
CA THR A 82 5.45 2.50 2.91
C THR A 82 6.03 2.15 1.55
N GLU A 83 6.04 0.87 1.19
CA GLU A 83 6.57 0.41 -0.09
C GLU A 83 5.68 0.79 -1.26
N LEU A 84 4.35 0.81 -1.08
CA LEU A 84 3.44 1.40 -2.06
C LEU A 84 3.81 2.86 -2.32
N GLY A 85 4.08 3.61 -1.26
CA GLY A 85 4.62 4.96 -1.38
C GLY A 85 5.90 5.01 -2.22
N ARG A 86 6.76 3.99 -2.18
CA ARG A 86 8.07 3.93 -2.85
C ARG A 86 8.05 3.28 -4.23
N PHE A 87 6.90 2.82 -4.72
CA PHE A 87 6.82 2.18 -6.02
C PHE A 87 7.46 3.05 -7.11
N ARG A 88 8.44 2.48 -7.81
CA ARG A 88 9.30 3.12 -8.81
C ARG A 88 10.07 4.38 -8.39
N PHE A 89 10.18 4.63 -7.08
CA PHE A 89 10.93 5.77 -6.58
C PHE A 89 12.44 5.53 -6.66
N TYR A 90 12.92 4.38 -6.18
CA TYR A 90 14.34 4.01 -6.22
C TYR A 90 14.69 3.16 -7.44
N ASP A 91 13.90 2.14 -7.72
CA ASP A 91 14.08 1.25 -8.88
C ASP A 91 13.03 1.56 -9.95
N ALA A 92 13.46 2.08 -11.10
CA ALA A 92 12.54 2.48 -12.17
C ALA A 92 11.86 1.29 -12.85
N ASP A 93 12.52 0.13 -12.83
CA ASP A 93 12.21 -1.01 -13.70
C ASP A 93 11.29 -2.02 -13.01
N THR A 94 10.90 -1.76 -11.75
CA THR A 94 9.93 -2.58 -11.03
C THR A 94 8.63 -2.69 -11.84
N THR A 95 8.21 -3.92 -12.15
CA THR A 95 7.00 -4.18 -12.94
C THR A 95 5.75 -4.11 -12.07
N CYS A 96 4.59 -3.77 -12.66
CA CYS A 96 3.33 -3.75 -11.90
C CYS A 96 2.98 -5.15 -11.38
N ASP A 97 3.11 -6.16 -12.23
CA ASP A 97 2.78 -7.55 -11.89
C ASP A 97 3.65 -8.07 -10.73
N GLY A 98 4.97 -7.90 -10.81
CA GLY A 98 5.88 -8.30 -9.73
C GLY A 98 5.67 -7.49 -8.45
N PHE A 99 5.22 -6.25 -8.57
CA PHE A 99 4.88 -5.45 -7.39
C PHE A 99 3.58 -5.90 -6.73
N VAL A 100 2.57 -6.34 -7.48
CA VAL A 100 1.34 -6.95 -6.92
C VAL A 100 1.70 -8.20 -6.10
N ASP A 101 2.63 -9.03 -6.58
CA ASP A 101 3.12 -10.17 -5.82
C ASP A 101 3.82 -9.72 -4.53
N HIS A 102 4.66 -8.69 -4.59
CA HIS A 102 5.31 -8.12 -3.41
C HIS A 102 4.31 -7.49 -2.42
N MET A 103 3.21 -6.92 -2.90
CA MET A 103 2.15 -6.40 -2.03
C MET A 103 1.56 -7.51 -1.15
N LEU A 104 1.46 -8.74 -1.64
CA LEU A 104 0.99 -9.89 -0.85
C LEU A 104 1.97 -10.24 0.27
N GLU A 105 3.26 -10.26 -0.04
CA GLU A 105 4.32 -10.54 0.95
C GLU A 105 4.28 -9.52 2.09
N LEU A 106 4.17 -8.23 1.73
CA LEU A 106 4.08 -7.13 2.70
C LEU A 106 2.78 -7.17 3.51
N ALA A 107 1.65 -7.47 2.87
CA ALA A 107 0.36 -7.61 3.56
C ALA A 107 0.37 -8.75 4.58
N ALA A 108 0.98 -9.89 4.21
CA ALA A 108 1.14 -11.02 5.11
C ALA A 108 2.07 -10.68 6.28
N PHE A 109 3.17 -9.99 6.01
CA PHE A 109 4.08 -9.49 7.03
C PHE A 109 3.38 -8.55 8.02
N ASP A 110 2.68 -7.53 7.51
CA ASP A 110 1.95 -6.55 8.33
C ASP A 110 0.86 -7.22 9.19
N ARG A 111 0.17 -8.24 8.64
CA ARG A 111 -0.83 -9.01 9.38
C ARG A 111 -0.21 -9.76 10.56
N ASN A 112 0.92 -10.43 10.34
CA ASN A 112 1.63 -11.18 11.37
C ASN A 112 2.15 -10.26 12.48
N GLU A 113 2.71 -9.09 12.13
CA GLU A 113 3.15 -8.09 13.12
C GLU A 113 1.98 -7.61 14.00
N HIS A 114 0.81 -7.40 13.40
CA HIS A 114 -0.40 -7.01 14.15
C HIS A 114 -0.90 -8.12 15.08
N GLU A 115 -0.68 -9.40 14.74
CA GLU A 115 -1.04 -10.55 15.59
C GLU A 115 -0.04 -10.77 16.74
N LEU A 116 1.24 -10.41 16.54
CA LEU A 116 2.29 -10.49 17.56
C LEU A 116 2.30 -9.30 18.52
N GLY A 117 1.81 -8.13 18.10
CA GLY A 117 1.66 -6.92 18.91
C GLY A 117 0.52 -6.97 19.94
N GLY A 118 0.32 -8.12 20.60
CA GLY A 118 -0.73 -8.37 21.59
C GLY A 118 -0.84 -7.30 22.69
N PRO A 119 -1.92 -7.30 23.50
CA PRO A 119 -2.16 -6.24 24.47
C PRO A 119 -0.93 -5.99 25.34
N GLN A 120 -0.49 -4.73 25.41
CA GLN A 120 0.58 -4.32 26.32
C GLN A 120 0.25 -4.85 27.71
N VAL A 121 1.21 -5.52 28.34
CA VAL A 121 1.05 -6.01 29.71
C VAL A 121 0.77 -4.80 30.60
N PRO A 122 -0.30 -4.80 31.43
CA PRO A 122 -0.56 -3.71 32.35
C PRO A 122 0.67 -3.45 33.24
N GLY A 123 1.24 -2.25 33.15
CA GLY A 123 2.43 -1.85 33.92
C GLY A 123 3.69 -1.57 33.09
N ASP A 124 3.66 -1.78 31.77
CA ASP A 124 4.81 -1.57 30.87
C ASP A 124 4.74 -0.22 30.10
N GLU A 125 4.17 0.82 30.74
CA GLU A 125 4.13 2.18 30.20
C GLU A 125 5.34 2.97 30.74
N PRO A 126 6.41 3.24 29.95
CA PRO A 126 7.63 3.88 30.44
C PRO A 126 7.47 5.36 30.83
N TRP A 127 6.28 5.93 30.67
CA TRP A 127 5.95 7.33 30.97
C TRP A 127 5.04 7.52 32.20
N ARG A 128 4.57 6.45 32.86
CA ARG A 128 3.82 6.57 34.14
C ARG A 128 4.74 6.51 35.37
N GLY A 129 5.83 7.26 35.32
CA GLY A 129 6.74 7.46 36.45
C GLY A 129 7.04 8.94 36.64
N SER A 130 6.16 9.65 37.34
CA SER A 130 6.45 10.88 38.11
C SER A 130 5.35 11.07 39.15
#